data_AF-A0A6C0KPV8-F1
#
_entry.id   AF-A0A6C0KPV8-F1
#
_cell.length_a   1.000
_cell.length_b   1.000
_cell.length_c   1.000
_cell.angle_alpha   90.00
_cell.angle_beta   90.00
_cell.angle_gamma   90.00
#
_symmetry.space_group_name_H-M   'P 1'
#
loop_
_entity.id
_entity.type
_entity.pdbx_description
1 polymer ?
#
loop_
_entity_poly.entity_id
_entity_poly.type
_entity_poly.pdbx_seq_one_letter_code
_entity_poly.pdbx_strand_id
1 'polypeptide(L)'
;MTSSGTSLIHLFNSLKKDVQKENFPNDKREALLKHIALLDEKGQEMLYVIIKYHQLETKKDAIDQLPYESKFVSKNIRFDIEKFPNDLKYMIEKFVSMHLSLMEDEKNRFNLEKSV
;
A
#
# COMPACT_ATOMS: atom_id res chain seq x y z
N MET A 1 -6.35 -16.13 -19.91
CA MET A 1 -5.76 -15.94 -18.58
C MET A 1 -5.30 -14.48 -18.42
N THR A 2 -6.16 -13.54 -18.02
CA THR A 2 -5.75 -12.12 -17.83
C THR A 2 -6.55 -11.33 -16.76
N SER A 3 -7.47 -11.96 -16.03
CA SER A 3 -8.36 -11.22 -15.09
C SER A 3 -7.62 -10.55 -13.93
N SER A 4 -6.59 -11.19 -13.37
CA SER A 4 -5.86 -10.68 -12.19
C SER A 4 -4.91 -9.52 -12.50
N GLY A 5 -4.19 -9.57 -13.64
CA GLY A 5 -3.26 -8.50 -14.05
C GLY A 5 -3.97 -7.18 -14.34
N THR A 6 -5.16 -7.24 -14.95
CA THR A 6 -5.99 -6.06 -15.22
C THR A 6 -6.50 -5.41 -13.93
N SER A 7 -6.89 -6.22 -12.93
CA SER A 7 -7.38 -5.72 -11.63
C SER A 7 -6.32 -4.93 -10.86
N LEU A 8 -5.08 -5.42 -10.83
CA LEU A 8 -3.98 -4.73 -10.16
C LEU A 8 -3.66 -3.37 -10.82
N ILE A 9 -3.64 -3.34 -12.15
CA ILE A 9 -3.40 -2.10 -12.93
C ILE A 9 -4.52 -1.09 -12.65
N HIS A 10 -5.79 -1.52 -12.60
CA HIS A 10 -6.89 -0.63 -12.26
C HIS A 10 -6.80 -0.08 -10.84
N LEU A 11 -6.46 -0.92 -9.86
CA LEU A 11 -6.24 -0.47 -8.49
C LEU A 11 -5.12 0.57 -8.45
N PHE A 12 -3.97 0.26 -9.03
CA PHE A 12 -2.82 1.16 -9.03
C PHE A 12 -3.14 2.50 -9.68
N ASN A 13 -3.82 2.49 -10.84
CA ASN A 13 -4.28 3.71 -11.50
C ASN A 13 -5.28 4.50 -10.66
N SER A 14 -6.19 3.81 -9.95
CA SER A 14 -7.12 4.44 -9.01
C SER A 14 -6.40 5.08 -7.82
N LEU A 15 -5.36 4.43 -7.29
CA LEU A 15 -4.55 4.96 -6.21
C LEU A 15 -3.74 6.19 -6.66
N LYS A 16 -3.20 6.16 -7.87
CA LYS A 16 -2.43 7.25 -8.49
C LYS A 16 -3.31 8.44 -8.87
N LYS A 17 -4.61 8.22 -9.09
CA LYS A 17 -5.56 9.27 -9.43
C LYS A 17 -5.72 10.24 -8.26
N ASP A 18 -5.64 11.53 -8.56
CA ASP A 18 -5.81 12.64 -7.63
C ASP A 18 -4.77 12.67 -6.50
N VAL A 19 -3.60 12.05 -6.72
CA VAL A 19 -2.47 12.12 -5.79
C VAL A 19 -1.96 13.56 -5.70
N GLN A 20 -1.77 14.03 -4.47
CA GLN A 20 -1.29 15.37 -4.19
C GLN A 20 0.16 15.54 -4.66
N LYS A 21 0.46 16.72 -5.20
CA LYS A 21 1.82 17.09 -5.62
C LYS A 21 2.65 17.74 -4.50
N GLU A 22 1.99 18.03 -3.38
CA GLU A 22 2.60 18.69 -2.23
C GLU A 22 3.51 17.73 -1.45
N ASN A 23 4.28 18.29 -0.51
CA ASN A 23 5.10 17.47 0.37
C ASN A 23 4.22 16.68 1.33
N PHE A 24 4.53 15.39 1.49
CA PHE A 24 3.80 14.54 2.42
C PHE A 24 4.04 15.04 3.87
N PRO A 25 2.99 15.49 4.59
CA PRO A 25 3.14 16.08 5.92
C PRO A 25 3.70 15.12 6.98
N ASN A 26 4.44 15.67 7.95
CA ASN A 26 5.07 14.89 9.03
C ASN A 26 4.06 14.22 9.97
N ASP A 27 2.95 14.89 10.28
CA ASP A 27 1.84 14.38 11.07
C ASP A 27 1.12 13.22 10.38
N LYS A 28 0.88 13.35 9.07
CA LYS A 28 0.34 12.27 8.24
C LYS A 28 1.26 11.04 8.20
N ARG A 29 2.58 11.24 8.23
CA ARG A 29 3.56 10.15 8.23
C ARG A 29 3.46 9.27 9.47
N GLU A 30 3.37 9.86 10.65
CA GLU A 30 3.26 9.08 11.87
C GLU A 30 1.96 8.27 11.91
N ALA A 31 0.85 8.88 11.48
CA ALA A 31 -0.43 8.18 11.33
C ALA A 31 -0.32 7.03 10.32
N LEU A 32 0.33 7.25 9.18
CA LEU A 32 0.51 6.23 8.15
C LEU A 32 1.29 5.03 8.67
N LEU A 33 2.39 5.24 9.40
CA LEU A 33 3.18 4.15 9.99
C LEU A 33 2.34 3.31 10.97
N LYS A 34 1.52 3.97 11.80
CA LYS A 34 0.61 3.29 12.72
C LYS A 34 -0.43 2.46 11.96
N HIS A 35 -1.00 3.00 10.89
CA HIS A 35 -2.00 2.29 10.09
C HIS A 35 -1.42 1.12 9.29
N ILE A 36 -0.20 1.25 8.74
CA ILE A 36 0.49 0.16 8.06
C ILE A 36 0.70 -1.03 9.02
N ALA A 37 0.98 -0.78 10.29
CA ALA A 37 1.14 -1.83 11.30
C ALA A 37 -0.17 -2.60 11.59
N LEU A 38 -1.33 -2.07 11.19
CA LEU A 38 -2.64 -2.70 11.38
C LEU A 38 -3.09 -3.54 10.18
N LEU A 39 -2.37 -3.52 9.06
CA LEU A 39 -2.72 -4.32 7.90
C LEU A 39 -2.58 -5.82 8.22
N ASP A 40 -3.53 -6.60 7.72
CA ASP A 40 -3.43 -8.05 7.65
C ASP A 40 -2.40 -8.52 6.61
N GLU A 41 -2.16 -9.83 6.53
CA GLU A 41 -1.18 -10.43 5.62
C GLU A 41 -1.43 -10.01 4.16
N LYS A 42 -2.68 -10.06 3.72
CA LYS A 42 -3.08 -9.65 2.36
C LYS A 42 -2.83 -8.15 2.12
N GLY A 43 -3.10 -7.31 3.11
CA GLY A 43 -2.80 -5.88 3.06
C GLY A 43 -1.30 -5.61 2.94
N GLN A 44 -0.46 -6.35 3.68
CA GLN A 44 1.01 -6.25 3.58
C GLN A 44 1.54 -6.69 2.21
N GLU A 45 1.01 -7.79 1.66
CA GLU A 45 1.35 -8.24 0.31
C GLU A 45 0.98 -7.20 -0.76
N MET A 46 -0.23 -6.65 -0.69
CA MET A 46 -0.69 -5.65 -1.63
C MET A 46 0.11 -4.35 -1.51
N LEU A 47 0.46 -3.93 -0.29
CA LEU A 47 1.34 -2.79 -0.04
C LEU A 47 2.70 -2.98 -0.73
N TYR A 48 3.31 -4.16 -0.59
CA TYR A 48 4.56 -4.48 -1.28
C TYR A 48 4.41 -4.38 -2.81
N VAL A 49 3.33 -4.94 -3.37
CA VAL A 49 3.07 -4.89 -4.80
C VAL A 49 2.91 -3.44 -5.28
N ILE A 50 2.20 -2.58 -4.55
CA ILE A 50 2.05 -1.16 -4.90
C ILE A 50 3.42 -0.46 -4.94
N ILE A 51 4.24 -0.67 -3.90
CA ILE A 51 5.58 -0.09 -3.81
C ILE A 51 6.46 -0.56 -4.97
N LYS A 52 6.46 -1.87 -5.25
CA LYS A 52 7.25 -2.47 -6.33
C LYS A 52 6.80 -2.00 -7.71
N TYR A 53 5.49 -1.93 -7.93
CA TYR A 53 4.92 -1.47 -9.20
C TYR A 53 5.25 0.00 -9.47
N HIS A 54 5.18 0.87 -8.44
CA HIS A 54 5.60 2.27 -8.54
C HIS A 54 7.08 2.40 -8.92
N GLN A 55 7.96 1.59 -8.33
CA GLN A 55 9.37 1.53 -8.72
C GLN A 55 9.53 1.11 -10.19
N LEU A 56 8.78 0.12 -10.68
CA LEU A 56 8.88 -0.34 -12.06
C LEU A 56 8.36 0.68 -13.08
N GLU A 57 7.32 1.44 -12.74
CA GLU A 57 6.86 2.56 -13.56
C GLU A 57 7.93 3.66 -13.67
N THR A 58 8.64 3.94 -12.59
CA THR A 58 9.65 5.01 -12.53
C THR A 58 11.03 4.58 -13.02
N LYS A 59 11.39 3.30 -12.83
CA LYS A 59 12.68 2.68 -13.19
C LYS A 59 12.44 1.30 -13.79
N LYS A 60 12.20 1.25 -15.10
CA LYS A 60 11.81 0.04 -15.83
C LYS A 60 12.81 -1.13 -15.69
N ASP A 61 14.09 -0.84 -15.47
CA ASP A 61 15.14 -1.86 -15.34
C ASP A 61 15.36 -2.37 -13.90
N ALA A 62 14.53 -1.93 -12.94
CA ALA A 62 14.70 -2.27 -11.51
C ALA A 62 13.96 -3.56 -11.08
N ILE A 63 13.75 -4.51 -12.00
CA ILE A 63 12.99 -5.74 -11.75
C ILE A 63 13.57 -6.56 -10.59
N ASP A 64 14.88 -6.77 -10.58
CA ASP A 64 15.55 -7.58 -9.55
C ASP A 64 16.00 -6.79 -8.31
N GLN A 65 15.72 -5.48 -8.28
CA GLN A 65 16.13 -4.62 -7.17
C GLN A 65 15.07 -4.55 -6.09
N LEU A 66 15.51 -4.51 -4.83
CA LEU A 66 14.62 -4.12 -3.74
C LEU A 66 14.12 -2.68 -3.94
N PRO A 67 12.82 -2.41 -3.70
CA PRO A 67 12.29 -1.08 -3.92
C PRO A 67 12.78 -0.08 -2.86
N TYR A 68 13.14 1.12 -3.33
CA TYR A 68 13.52 2.29 -2.51
C TYR A 68 14.50 1.98 -1.38
N GLU A 69 15.53 1.19 -1.68
CA GLU A 69 16.59 0.83 -0.72
C GLU A 69 16.06 0.12 0.55
N SER A 70 14.95 -0.60 0.41
CA SER A 70 14.45 -1.50 1.44
C SER A 70 15.47 -2.58 1.79
N LYS A 71 15.34 -3.10 3.01
CA LYS A 71 16.26 -4.10 3.57
C LYS A 71 15.51 -5.36 3.94
N PHE A 72 16.11 -6.51 3.66
CA PHE A 72 15.67 -7.75 4.29
C PHE A 72 16.02 -7.72 5.78
N VAL A 73 15.02 -7.92 6.62
CA VAL A 73 15.16 -8.12 8.07
C VAL A 73 14.55 -9.48 8.38
N SER A 74 15.42 -10.46 8.60
CA SER A 74 15.04 -11.88 8.74
C SER A 74 14.31 -12.39 7.49
N LYS A 75 13.00 -12.64 7.58
CA LYS A 75 12.15 -13.12 6.46
C LYS A 75 11.24 -12.02 5.89
N ASN A 76 11.35 -10.79 6.41
CA ASN A 76 10.48 -9.68 6.05
C ASN A 76 11.27 -8.59 5.33
N ILE A 77 10.59 -7.81 4.50
CA ILE A 77 11.15 -6.60 3.89
C ILE A 77 10.76 -5.42 4.77
N ARG A 78 11.76 -4.65 5.19
CA ARG A 78 11.56 -3.39 5.92
C ARG A 78 11.76 -2.22 4.96
N PHE A 79 10.72 -1.41 4.82
CA PHE A 79 10.77 -0.17 4.06
C PHE A 79 11.16 1.00 4.94
N ASP A 80 11.84 1.96 4.35
CA ASP A 80 12.06 3.28 4.92
C ASP A 80 11.16 4.26 4.16
N ILE A 81 10.06 4.68 4.81
CA ILE A 81 9.07 5.57 4.18
C ILE A 81 9.70 6.89 3.76
N GLU A 82 10.77 7.35 4.43
CA GLU A 82 11.43 8.61 4.06
C GLU A 82 12.04 8.56 2.65
N LYS A 83 12.40 7.37 2.18
CA LYS A 83 12.96 7.16 0.84
C LYS A 83 11.91 7.08 -0.26
N PHE A 84 10.63 7.05 0.10
CA PHE A 84 9.55 7.06 -0.87
C PHE A 84 9.34 8.46 -1.44
N PRO A 85 9.09 8.58 -2.76
CA PRO A 85 8.64 9.83 -3.33
C PRO A 85 7.25 10.20 -2.78
N ASN A 86 6.93 11.49 -2.76
CA ASN A 86 5.71 11.99 -2.12
C ASN A 86 4.44 11.35 -2.70
N ASP A 87 4.41 11.14 -4.02
CA ASP A 87 3.28 10.53 -4.69
C ASP A 87 3.02 9.10 -4.18
N LEU A 88 4.08 8.29 -4.01
CA LEU A 88 3.98 6.96 -3.43
C LEU A 88 3.47 7.02 -1.97
N LYS A 89 3.92 7.99 -1.16
CA LYS A 89 3.42 8.15 0.22
C LYS A 89 1.90 8.38 0.26
N TYR A 90 1.37 9.24 -0.60
CA TYR A 90 -0.08 9.47 -0.72
C TYR A 90 -0.84 8.27 -1.29
N MET A 91 -0.26 7.55 -2.26
CA MET A 91 -0.86 6.31 -2.76
C MET A 91 -0.99 5.26 -1.66
N ILE A 92 0.03 5.11 -0.82
CA ILE A 92 0.03 4.19 0.32
C ILE A 92 -0.99 4.66 1.36
N GLU A 93 -1.06 5.95 1.70
CA GLU A 93 -2.08 6.50 2.62
C GLU A 93 -3.49 6.13 2.15
N LYS A 94 -3.80 6.38 0.87
CA LYS A 94 -5.10 6.08 0.27
C LYS A 94 -5.42 4.58 0.33
N PHE A 95 -4.47 3.74 -0.06
CA PHE A 95 -4.62 2.28 0.00
C PHE A 95 -4.89 1.79 1.42
N VAL A 96 -4.05 2.19 2.38
CA VAL A 96 -4.13 1.74 3.77
C VAL A 96 -5.47 2.16 4.38
N SER A 97 -5.90 3.39 4.16
CA SER A 97 -7.21 3.88 4.64
C SER A 97 -8.37 3.05 4.07
N MET A 98 -8.37 2.80 2.76
CA MET A 98 -9.39 1.99 2.11
C MET A 98 -9.40 0.55 2.64
N HIS A 99 -8.24 -0.08 2.78
CA HIS A 99 -8.12 -1.47 3.22
C HIS A 99 -8.59 -1.65 4.67
N LEU A 100 -8.18 -0.76 5.58
CA LEU A 100 -8.62 -0.81 6.97
C LEU A 100 -10.13 -0.58 7.12
N SER A 101 -10.71 0.31 6.32
CA SER A 101 -12.17 0.50 6.30
C SER A 101 -12.90 -0.78 5.87
N LEU A 102 -12.39 -1.46 4.84
CA LEU A 102 -12.98 -2.72 4.36
C LEU A 102 -12.88 -3.82 5.43
N MET A 103 -11.73 -3.94 6.11
CA MET A 103 -11.57 -4.91 7.20
C MET A 103 -12.56 -4.67 8.34
N GLU A 104 -12.79 -3.42 8.71
CA GLU A 104 -13.76 -3.07 9.76
C GLU A 104 -15.20 -3.36 9.31
N ASP A 105 -15.55 -3.04 8.06
CA ASP A 105 -16.87 -3.37 7.49
C ASP A 105 -17.14 -4.89 7.46
N GLU A 106 -16.15 -5.69 7.05
CA GLU A 106 -16.23 -7.15 7.03
C GLU A 106 -16.42 -7.72 8.44
N LYS A 107 -15.66 -7.21 9.41
CA LYS A 107 -15.80 -7.58 10.82
C LYS A 107 -17.20 -7.24 11.36
N ASN A 108 -17.73 -6.08 11.00
CA ASN A 108 -19.07 -5.66 11.44
C ASN A 108 -20.18 -6.53 10.84
N ARG A 109 -20.08 -6.89 9.55
CA ARG A 109 -21.03 -7.81 8.90
C ARG A 109 -21.04 -9.18 9.56
N PHE A 110 -19.85 -9.72 9.81
CA PHE A 110 -19.71 -11.03 10.47
C PHE A 110 -20.31 -11.06 11.89
N ASN A 111 -20.18 -9.96 12.64
CA ASN A 111 -20.78 -9.86 13.98
C ASN A 111 -22.31 -9.76 13.94
N LEU A 112 -22.87 -9.08 12.93
CA LEU A 112 -24.32 -8.99 12.71
C LEU A 112 -24.91 -10.36 12.39
N GLU A 113 -24.28 -11.13 11.50
CA GLU A 113 -24.73 -12.48 11.11
C GLU A 113 -24.71 -13.48 12.27
N LYS A 114 -23.80 -13.30 13.25
CA LYS A 114 -23.73 -14.14 14.46
C LYS A 114 -24.74 -13.78 15.55
N SER A 115 -25.37 -12.61 15.44
CA SER A 115 -26.33 -12.11 16.42
C SER A 115 -27.79 -12.41 16.03
N VAL A 116 -28.00 -13.10 14.89
CA VAL A 116 -29.29 -13.57 14.36
C VAL A 116 -29.37 -15.08 14.52
#